data_AF-T1A6L6-F1
#
_entry.id   AF-T1A6L6-F1
#
_cell.length_a   1.000
_cell.length_b   1.000
_cell.length_c   1.000
_cell.angle_alpha   90.00
_cell.angle_beta   90.00
_cell.angle_gamma   90.00
#
_symmetry.space_group_name_H-M   'P 1'
#
loop_
_entity.id
_entity.type
_entity.pdbx_description
1 polymer ?
#
loop_
_entity_poly.entity_id
_entity_poly.type
_entity_poly.pdbx_seq_one_letter_code
_entity_poly.pdbx_strand_id
1 'polypeptide(L)'
;MISNPLSLDFLVESLKGLMRSAPDQRTGKNCVYRMEDAARAAFAVFYTPSPSFLAYQRTMEQTQGQSNAQTLFGMSQIPTDNGVRTMLDPVAPHHLFPLFTQIFQG
;
A
#
# COMPACT_ATOMS: atom_id res chain seq x y z
N MET A 1 -4.35 23.19 -6.32
CA MET A 1 -5.11 22.36 -7.27
C MET A 1 -5.59 21.15 -6.50
N ILE A 2 -6.91 20.91 -6.45
CA ILE A 2 -7.43 19.63 -5.96
C ILE A 2 -7.09 18.63 -7.06
N SER A 3 -6.13 17.74 -6.77
CA SER A 3 -5.77 16.64 -7.67
C SER A 3 -7.02 15.81 -7.96
N ASN A 4 -7.20 15.36 -9.20
CA ASN A 4 -8.30 14.46 -9.56
C ASN A 4 -8.40 13.31 -8.52
N PRO A 5 -9.55 13.13 -7.82
CA PRO A 5 -9.66 12.15 -6.74
C PRO A 5 -9.50 10.70 -7.19
N LEU A 6 -9.57 10.46 -8.51
CA LEU A 6 -9.33 9.15 -9.13
C LEU A 6 -7.90 9.00 -9.67
N SER A 7 -7.02 10.00 -9.53
CA SER A 7 -5.62 9.85 -9.94
C SER A 7 -4.91 8.86 -9.01
N LEU A 8 -3.98 8.10 -9.59
CA LEU A 8 -3.20 7.13 -8.82
C LEU A 8 -2.48 7.80 -7.64
N ASP A 9 -1.84 8.94 -7.88
CA ASP A 9 -1.10 9.68 -6.84
C ASP A 9 -2.02 10.11 -5.68
N PHE A 10 -3.22 10.61 -5.99
CA PHE A 10 -4.18 11.01 -4.96
C PHE A 10 -4.66 9.81 -4.14
N LEU A 11 -4.98 8.70 -4.80
CA LEU A 11 -5.42 7.47 -4.14
C LEU A 11 -4.32 6.90 -3.23
N VAL A 12 -3.08 6.82 -3.73
CA VAL A 12 -1.93 6.30 -2.98
C VAL A 12 -1.62 7.16 -1.76
N GLU A 13 -1.61 8.48 -1.90
CA GLU A 13 -1.34 9.39 -0.77
C GLU A 13 -2.49 9.43 0.24
N SER A 14 -3.75 9.38 -0.22
CA SER A 14 -4.91 9.31 0.68
C SER A 14 -4.96 8.01 1.46
N LEU A 15 -4.67 6.87 0.81
CA LEU A 15 -4.57 5.55 1.45
C LEU A 15 -3.44 5.53 2.49
N LYS A 16 -2.27 6.07 2.15
CA LYS A 16 -1.14 6.21 3.07
C LYS A 16 -1.48 7.07 4.29
N GLY A 17 -2.15 8.20 4.08
CA GLY A 17 -2.57 9.10 5.16
C GLY A 17 -3.51 8.40 6.14
N LEU A 18 -4.52 7.71 5.61
CA LEU A 18 -5.48 6.94 6.41
C LEU A 18 -4.82 5.78 7.16
N MET A 19 -3.97 5.01 6.49
CA MET A 19 -3.42 3.77 7.05
C MET A 19 -2.29 3.98 8.07
N ARG A 20 -1.79 5.21 8.20
CA ARG A 20 -0.89 5.59 9.31
C ARG A 20 -1.54 5.49 10.69
N SER A 21 -2.85 5.69 10.79
CA SER A 21 -3.61 5.60 12.03
C SER A 21 -4.39 4.29 12.16
N ALA A 22 -4.19 3.35 11.24
CA ALA A 22 -4.83 2.04 11.32
C ALA A 22 -4.35 1.27 12.56
N PRO A 23 -5.21 0.47 13.19
CA PRO A 23 -4.79 -0.41 14.28
C PRO A 23 -3.69 -1.37 13.81
N ASP A 24 -2.60 -1.45 14.57
CA ASP A 24 -1.52 -2.41 14.34
C ASP A 24 -1.45 -3.35 15.55
N GLN A 25 -1.81 -4.62 15.34
CA GLN A 25 -1.82 -5.64 16.40
C GLN A 25 -0.42 -6.23 16.66
N ARG A 26 0.58 -5.86 15.86
CA ARG A 26 1.94 -6.35 15.99
C ARG A 26 2.64 -5.64 17.14
N THR A 27 3.52 -6.36 17.83
CA THR A 27 4.30 -5.84 18.95
C THR A 27 5.74 -6.36 18.91
N GLY A 28 6.69 -5.51 19.25
CA GLY A 28 8.10 -5.88 19.31
C GLY A 28 8.78 -5.92 17.93
N LYS A 29 9.58 -6.96 17.66
CA LYS A 29 10.49 -7.01 16.50
C LYS A 29 9.81 -7.28 15.15
N ASN A 30 8.51 -7.56 15.12
CA ASN A 30 7.74 -7.83 13.91
C ASN A 30 7.21 -6.55 13.22
N CYS A 31 7.51 -5.37 13.74
CA CYS A 31 7.13 -4.07 13.17
C CYS A 31 8.12 -3.54 12.11
N VAL A 32 8.64 -4.43 11.26
CA VAL A 32 9.62 -4.07 10.20
C VAL A 32 8.97 -3.22 9.11
N TYR A 33 7.72 -3.53 8.75
CA TYR A 33 6.95 -2.80 7.73
C TYR A 33 5.97 -1.83 8.39
N ARG A 34 5.81 -0.64 7.82
CA ARG A 34 4.81 0.34 8.26
C ARG A 34 3.42 -0.04 7.72
N MET A 35 2.36 0.29 8.46
CA MET A 35 0.98 -0.02 8.05
C MET A 35 0.63 0.60 6.69
N GLU A 36 1.09 1.83 6.43
CA GLU A 36 0.89 2.48 5.13
C GLU A 36 1.66 1.81 3.98
N ASP A 37 2.77 1.12 4.24
CA ASP A 37 3.51 0.40 3.21
C ASP A 37 2.79 -0.89 2.85
N ALA A 38 2.24 -1.61 3.83
CA ALA A 38 1.43 -2.80 3.59
C ALA A 38 0.14 -2.49 2.82
N ALA A 39 -0.56 -1.42 3.18
CA ALA A 39 -1.76 -0.99 2.47
C ALA A 39 -1.47 -0.66 1.00
N ARG A 40 -0.37 0.07 0.74
CA ARG A 40 0.05 0.40 -0.63
C ARG A 40 0.51 -0.84 -1.40
N ALA A 41 1.15 -1.81 -0.74
CA ALA A 41 1.49 -3.10 -1.34
C ALA A 41 0.24 -3.89 -1.75
N ALA A 42 -0.75 -4.00 -0.87
CA ALA A 42 -2.02 -4.64 -1.19
C ALA A 42 -2.72 -3.95 -2.38
N PHE A 43 -2.70 -2.62 -2.41
CA PHE A 43 -3.28 -1.85 -3.50
C PHE A 43 -2.54 -2.05 -4.83
N ALA A 44 -1.20 -2.08 -4.79
CA ALA A 44 -0.35 -2.22 -5.97
C ALA A 44 -0.54 -3.57 -6.69
N VAL A 45 -0.94 -4.64 -5.98
CA VAL A 45 -1.25 -5.96 -6.58
C VAL A 45 -2.32 -5.85 -7.67
N PHE A 46 -3.31 -4.96 -7.52
CA PHE A 46 -4.36 -4.76 -8.52
C PHE A 46 -3.85 -4.16 -9.85
N TYR A 47 -2.63 -3.62 -9.86
CA TYR A 47 -2.01 -2.96 -11.01
C TYR A 47 -0.90 -3.78 -11.67
N THR A 48 -0.62 -4.98 -11.15
CA THR A 48 0.47 -5.82 -11.67
C THR A 48 -0.04 -7.12 -12.30
N PRO A 49 0.26 -7.39 -13.59
CA PRO A 49 -0.09 -8.64 -14.25
C PRO A 49 0.96 -9.74 -13.96
N SER A 50 1.32 -9.94 -12.69
CA SER A 50 2.32 -10.94 -12.27
C SER A 50 1.75 -11.90 -11.22
N PRO A 51 2.05 -13.21 -11.28
CA PRO A 51 1.69 -14.18 -10.25
C PRO A 51 2.28 -13.86 -8.86
N SER A 52 3.35 -13.06 -8.81
CA SER A 52 3.93 -12.57 -7.56
C SER A 52 4.31 -11.10 -7.73
N PHE A 53 3.67 -10.24 -6.95
CA PHE A 53 3.99 -8.82 -6.87
C PHE A 53 5.44 -8.64 -6.41
N LEU A 54 5.82 -9.26 -5.29
CA LEU A 54 7.16 -9.12 -4.74
C LEU A 54 8.26 -9.57 -5.70
N ALA A 55 8.10 -10.72 -6.35
CA ALA A 55 9.10 -11.21 -7.30
C ALA A 55 9.24 -10.25 -8.49
N TYR A 56 8.12 -9.74 -9.00
CA TYR A 56 8.12 -8.77 -10.09
C TYR A 56 8.86 -7.47 -9.71
N GLN A 57 8.56 -6.90 -8.54
CA GLN A 57 9.24 -5.68 -8.08
C GLN A 57 10.75 -5.89 -7.86
N ARG A 58 11.15 -7.03 -7.29
CA ARG A 58 12.58 -7.38 -7.10
C ARG A 58 13.31 -7.53 -8.43
N THR A 59 12.69 -8.20 -9.40
CA THR A 59 13.28 -8.33 -10.74
C THR A 59 13.43 -6.96 -11.41
N MET A 60 12.43 -6.08 -11.29
CA MET A 60 12.55 -4.71 -11.81
C MET A 60 13.70 -3.95 -11.14
N GLU A 61 13.80 -4.01 -9.82
CA GLU A 61 14.89 -3.36 -9.08
C GLU A 61 16.27 -3.90 -9.51
N GLN A 62 16.41 -5.21 -9.69
CA GLN A 62 17.67 -5.82 -10.14
C GLN A 62 18.03 -5.49 -11.59
N THR A 63 17.04 -5.37 -12.47
CA THR A 63 17.26 -5.18 -13.93
C THR A 63 17.28 -3.72 -14.36
N GLN A 64 16.56 -2.85 -13.65
CA GLN A 64 16.35 -1.44 -14.01
C GLN A 64 16.81 -0.47 -12.91
N GLY A 65 17.25 -0.98 -11.75
CA GLY A 65 17.71 -0.18 -10.61
C GLY A 65 16.60 0.43 -9.74
N GLN A 66 15.35 0.35 -10.19
CA GLN A 66 14.16 0.84 -9.48
C GLN A 66 12.95 -0.07 -9.76
N SER A 67 11.95 -0.02 -8.88
CA SER A 67 10.70 -0.77 -8.99
C SER A 67 9.48 0.15 -8.97
N ASN A 68 8.35 -0.33 -9.52
CA ASN A 68 7.08 0.40 -9.44
C ASN A 68 6.63 0.63 -7.98
N ALA A 69 6.96 -0.31 -7.09
CA ALA A 69 6.70 -0.14 -5.66
C ALA A 69 7.39 1.11 -5.09
N GLN A 70 8.62 1.40 -5.52
CA GLN A 70 9.35 2.60 -5.11
C GLN A 70 8.84 3.86 -5.81
N THR A 71 8.62 3.80 -7.13
CA THR A 71 8.34 5.00 -7.94
C THR A 71 6.86 5.37 -7.97
N LEU A 72 5.98 4.43 -8.33
CA LEU A 72 4.54 4.68 -8.48
C LEU A 72 3.78 4.62 -7.16
N PHE A 73 4.25 3.81 -6.22
CA PHE A 73 3.56 3.59 -4.95
C PHE A 73 4.32 4.16 -3.73
N GLY A 74 5.53 4.69 -3.92
CA GLY A 74 6.28 5.40 -2.88
C GLY A 74 6.62 4.55 -1.65
N MET A 75 6.81 3.25 -1.82
CA MET A 75 7.14 2.31 -0.74
C MET A 75 8.65 2.32 -0.47
N SER A 76 9.04 2.48 0.80
CA SER A 76 10.45 2.35 1.23
C SER A 76 10.88 0.91 1.45
N GLN A 77 9.92 0.03 1.76
CA GLN A 77 10.12 -1.40 1.97
C GLN A 77 8.93 -2.13 1.35
N ILE A 78 9.20 -3.23 0.64
CA ILE A 78 8.16 -4.01 -0.04
C ILE A 78 7.83 -5.23 0.82
N PRO A 79 6.69 -5.24 1.53
CA PRO A 79 6.29 -6.39 2.33
C PRO A 79 5.98 -7.60 1.44
N THR A 80 6.14 -8.80 2.00
CA THR A 80 5.69 -10.04 1.38
C THR A 80 4.16 -10.15 1.46
N ASP A 81 3.56 -10.97 0.61
CA ASP A 81 2.10 -11.22 0.64
C ASP A 81 1.63 -11.67 2.03
N ASN A 82 2.38 -12.56 2.69
CA ASN A 82 2.09 -12.98 4.06
C ASN A 82 2.24 -11.82 5.07
N GLY A 83 3.22 -10.95 4.88
CA GLY A 83 3.40 -9.75 5.70
C GLY A 83 2.21 -8.79 5.56
N VAL A 84 1.76 -8.56 4.32
CA VAL A 84 0.57 -7.75 4.01
C VAL A 84 -0.66 -8.32 4.71
N ARG A 85 -0.94 -9.62 4.55
CA ARG A 85 -2.10 -10.28 5.18
C ARG A 85 -2.06 -10.20 6.71
N THR A 86 -0.90 -10.51 7.30
CA THR A 86 -0.72 -10.45 8.76
C THR A 86 -1.03 -9.05 9.31
N MET A 87 -0.72 -8.00 8.54
CA MET A 87 -0.94 -6.61 8.93
C MET A 87 -2.38 -6.16 8.68
N LEU A 88 -2.96 -6.52 7.54
CA LEU A 88 -4.22 -5.93 7.08
C LEU A 88 -5.45 -6.77 7.39
N ASP A 89 -5.35 -8.10 7.48
CA ASP A 89 -6.49 -8.97 7.81
C ASP A 89 -7.15 -8.61 9.16
N PRO A 90 -6.41 -8.16 10.20
CA PRO A 90 -7.01 -7.70 11.46
C PRO A 90 -7.66 -6.30 11.39
N VAL A 91 -7.43 -5.53 10.33
CA VAL A 91 -7.97 -4.17 10.19
C VAL A 91 -9.40 -4.26 9.68
N ALA A 92 -10.35 -3.82 10.51
CA ALA A 92 -11.76 -3.83 10.13
C ALA A 92 -12.02 -2.92 8.90
N PRO A 93 -12.84 -3.34 7.91
CA PRO A 93 -13.05 -2.58 6.67
C PRO A 93 -13.59 -1.16 6.87
N HIS A 94 -14.29 -0.87 7.97
CA HIS A 94 -14.83 0.45 8.25
C HIS A 94 -13.75 1.53 8.40
N HIS A 95 -12.51 1.14 8.70
CA HIS A 95 -11.37 2.07 8.70
C HIS A 95 -11.14 2.70 7.32
N LEU A 96 -11.54 2.03 6.22
CA LEU A 96 -11.40 2.54 4.85
C LEU A 96 -12.56 3.45 4.42
N PHE A 97 -13.68 3.48 5.15
CA PHE A 97 -14.88 4.25 4.73
C PHE A 97 -14.63 5.75 4.52
N PRO A 98 -13.82 6.46 5.36
CA PRO A 98 -13.52 7.87 5.12
C PRO A 98 -12.89 8.12 3.74
N LEU A 99 -12.09 7.18 3.23
CA LEU A 99 -11.47 7.27 1.91
C LEU A 99 -12.51 7.19 0.79
N PHE A 100 -13.53 6.32 0.93
CA PHE A 100 -14.63 6.23 -0.04
C PHE A 100 -15.45 7.53 -0.07
N THR A 101 -15.76 8.10 1.09
CA THR A 101 -16.43 9.42 1.17
C THR A 101 -15.60 10.50 0.48
N GLN A 102 -14.28 10.54 0.74
CA GLN A 102 -13.38 11.51 0.11
C GLN A 102 -13.31 11.37 -1.42
N ILE A 103 -13.41 10.16 -1.96
CA ILE A 103 -13.29 9.91 -3.41
C ILE A 103 -14.62 10.13 -4.15
N PHE A 104 -15.74 9.67 -3.59
CA PHE A 104 -17.02 9.58 -4.30
C PHE A 104 -18.07 10.61 -3.88
N GLN A 105 -17.84 11.34 -2.78
CA GLN A 105 -18.78 12.33 -2.24
C GLN A 105 -18.15 13.73 -2.10
N GLY A 106 -16.91 13.90 -2.57
CA GLY A 106 -16.18 15.17 -2.60
C GLY A 106 -16.41 16.00 -3.85
#